data_AF-A0A1I0VWE9-F1
#
_entry.id   AF-A0A1I0VWE9-F1
#
_cell.length_a   1.000
_cell.length_b   1.000
_cell.length_c   1.000
_cell.angle_alpha   90.00
_cell.angle_beta   90.00
_cell.angle_gamma   90.00
#
_symmetry.space_group_name_H-M   'P 1'
#
loop_
_entity.id
_entity.type
_entity.pdbx_description
1 polymer ?
#
loop_
_entity_poly.entity_id
_entity_poly.type
_entity_poly.pdbx_seq_one_letter_code
_entity_poly.pdbx_strand_id
1 'polypeptide(L)' 'MYNASRLVSIHSPTFKKYYEKKLLEGKHYNVVLSHVAKKLIRVIFHLLQTGESYKEVNT' A
#
# COMPACT_ATOMS: atom_id res chain seq x y z
N MET A 1 -7.63 -5.93 -7.47
CA MET A 1 -6.48 -5.29 -6.77
C MET A 1 -5.70 -6.20 -5.82
N TYR A 2 -6.11 -7.45 -5.57
CA TYR A 2 -5.43 -8.34 -4.62
C TYR A 2 -3.93 -8.56 -4.95
N ASN A 3 -3.62 -8.97 -6.18
CA ASN A 3 -2.23 -9.22 -6.60
C ASN A 3 -1.35 -7.97 -6.50
N ALA A 4 -1.84 -6.82 -6.97
CA ALA A 4 -1.12 -5.55 -6.87
C ALA A 4 -0.84 -5.14 -5.41
N SER A 5 -1.81 -5.34 -4.52
CA SER A 5 -1.67 -5.03 -3.09
C SER A 5 -0.67 -5.95 -2.40
N ARG A 6 -0.65 -7.23 -2.78
CA ARG A 6 0.33 -8.19 -2.29
C ARG A 6 1.74 -7.86 -2.80
N LEU A 7 1.90 -7.60 -4.09
CA LEU A 7 3.19 -7.26 -4.69
C LEU A 7 3.75 -5.95 -4.14
N VAL A 8 2.94 -4.90 -4.03
CA VAL A 8 3.40 -3.61 -3.47
C VAL A 8 3.81 -3.75 -2.00
N SER A 9 3.12 -4.60 -1.22
CA SER A 9 3.51 -4.86 0.18
C SER A 9 4.83 -5.63 0.31
N ILE A 10 5.28 -6.31 -0.75
CA ILE A 10 6.56 -7.05 -0.79
C ILE A 10 7.69 -6.13 -1.27
N HIS A 11 7.44 -5.36 -2.33
CA HIS A 11 8.47 -4.61 -3.04
C HIS A 11 8.66 -3.17 -2.57
N SER A 12 7.64 -2.54 -1.99
CA SER A 12 7.71 -1.17 -1.49
C SER A 12 7.86 -1.17 0.04
N PRO A 13 8.99 -0.69 0.59
CA PRO A 13 9.16 -0.53 2.04
C PRO A 13 8.06 0.29 2.70
N THR A 14 7.57 1.34 2.03
CA THR A 14 6.48 2.19 2.53
C THR A 14 5.19 1.39 2.71
N PHE A 15 4.82 0.59 1.70
CA PHE A 15 3.62 -0.23 1.76
C PHE A 15 3.79 -1.44 2.67
N LYS A 16 4.99 -2.03 2.75
CA LYS A 16 5.34 -3.09 3.70
C LYS A 16 5.11 -2.65 5.14
N LYS A 17 5.67 -1.50 5.54
CA LYS A 17 5.45 -0.93 6.88
C LYS A 17 3.98 -0.67 7.18
N TYR A 18 3.22 -0.18 6.19
CA TYR A 18 1.78 0.03 6.35
C TYR A 18 1.02 -1.28 6.49
N TYR A 19 1.38 -2.31 5.73
CA TYR A 19 0.85 -3.66 5.85
C TYR A 19 1.13 -4.25 7.25
N GLU A 20 2.38 -4.18 7.73
CA GLU A 20 2.79 -4.69 9.04
C GLU A 20 2.06 -3.97 10.17
N LYS A 21 1.96 -2.63 10.11
CA LYS A 21 1.16 -1.86 11.06
C LYS A 21 -0.28 -2.37 11.12
N LYS A 22 -0.91 -2.62 9.97
CA LYS A 22 -2.29 -3.09 9.90
C LYS A 22 -2.46 -4.53 10.34
N LEU A 23 -1.42 -5.36 10.21
CA LEU A 23 -1.40 -6.73 10.71
C LEU A 23 -1.28 -6.76 12.24
N LEU A 24 -0.44 -5.89 12.81
CA LEU A 24 -0.27 -5.73 14.27
C LEU A 24 -1.55 -5.22 14.97
N GLU A 25 -2.47 -4.59 14.23
CA GLU A 25 -3.82 -4.26 14.71
C GLU A 25 -4.72 -5.51 14.91
N GLY A 26 -4.22 -6.73 14.67
CA GLY A 26 -4.95 -7.99 14.85
C GLY A 26 -5.90 -8.34 13.70
N LYS A 27 -5.78 -7.66 12.55
CA LYS A 27 -6.67 -7.85 11.40
C LYS A 27 -6.27 -9.06 10.58
N HIS A 28 -7.27 -9.78 10.06
CA HIS A 28 -7.03 -10.89 9.15
C HIS A 28 -6.30 -10.43 7.87
N TYR A 29 -5.40 -11.27 7.36
CA TYR A 29 -4.55 -10.99 6.20
C TYR A 29 -5.29 -10.36 5.00
N ASN A 30 -6.43 -10.94 4.61
CA ASN A 30 -7.23 -10.44 3.47
C ASN A 30 -7.82 -9.04 3.73
N VAL A 31 -8.13 -8.71 4.98
CA VAL A 31 -8.62 -7.39 5.39
C VAL A 31 -7.48 -6.39 5.32
N VAL A 32 -6.28 -6.78 5.78
CA VAL A 32 -5.07 -5.95 5.65
C VAL A 32 -4.77 -5.65 4.19
N LEU A 33 -4.80 -6.64 3.30
CA LEU A 33 -4.62 -6.41 1.86
C LEU A 33 -5.68 -5.49 1.26
N SER A 34 -6.92 -5.54 1.76
CA SER A 34 -7.98 -4.61 1.34
C SER A 34 -7.68 -3.17 1.79
N HIS A 35 -7.09 -2.99 2.97
CA HIS A 35 -6.59 -1.68 3.42
C HIS A 35 -5.43 -1.18 2.56
N VAL A 36 -4.49 -2.07 2.20
CA VAL A 36 -3.38 -1.74 1.29
C VAL A 36 -3.91 -1.33 -0.09
N ALA A 37 -4.83 -2.11 -0.67
CA ALA A 37 -5.47 -1.81 -1.94
C ALA A 37 -6.08 -0.41 -1.95
N LYS A 38 -6.86 -0.09 -0.91
CA LYS A 38 -7.50 1.22 -0.78
C LYS A 38 -6.48 2.36 -0.67
N LYS A 39 -5.35 2.14 0.01
CA LYS A 39 -4.27 3.12 0.08
C LYS A 39 -3.56 3.28 -1.27
N LEU A 40 -3.32 2.18 -1.98
CA LEU A 40 -2.69 2.17 -3.29
C LEU A 40 -3.49 2.96 -4.32
N ILE A 41 -4.82 2.77 -4.39
CA ILE A 41 -5.70 3.56 -5.28
C ILE A 41 -5.54 5.05 -5.01
N ARG A 42 -5.54 5.46 -3.73
CA ARG A 42 -5.43 6.88 -3.37
C ARG A 42 -4.11 7.48 -3.80
N VAL A 43 -3.01 6.74 -3.66
CA VAL A 43 -1.70 7.19 -4.14
C VAL A 43 -1.71 7.32 -5.65
N ILE A 44 -2.15 6.30 -6.38
CA ILE A 44 -2.21 6.33 -7.86
C ILE A 44 -3.07 7.52 -8.32
N PHE A 45 -4.25 7.69 -7.73
CA PHE A 45 -5.15 8.80 -8.06
C PHE A 45 -4.49 10.17 -7.82
N HIS A 46 -3.80 10.33 -6.69
CA HIS A 46 -3.10 11.57 -6.37
C HIS A 46 -1.94 11.86 -7.35
N LEU A 47 -1.15 10.85 -7.71
CA LEU A 47 -0.06 10.99 -8.68
C LEU A 47 -0.59 11.37 -10.07
N LEU A 48 -1.68 10.75 -10.50
CA LEU A 48 -2.32 11.07 -11.78
C LEU A 48 -2.91 12.48 -11.79
N GLN A 49 -3.47 12.92 -10.67
CA GLN A 49 -4.06 14.25 -10.54
C GLN A 49 -3.00 15.37 -10.49
N THR A 50 -1.84 15.10 -9.90
CA THR A 50 -0.76 16.09 -9.74
C THR A 50 0.28 16.04 -10.85
N GLY A 51 0.32 14.96 -11.62
CA GLY A 51 1.39 14.70 -12.59
C GLY A 51 2.72 14.30 -11.93
N GLU A 52 2.72 14.04 -10.63
CA GLU A 52 3.93 13.66 -9.90
C GLU A 52 4.31 12.19 -10.15
N SER A 53 5.60 11.93 -10.15
CA SER A 53 6.13 10.56 -10.15
C SER A 53 6.13 9.96 -8.74
N TYR A 54 5.87 8.67 -8.64
CA TYR A 54 5.94 7.96 -7.35
C TYR A 54 7.36 8.04 -6.76
N LYS A 55 7.47 8.46 -5.50
CA LYS A 55 8.72 8.49 -4.74
C LYS A 55 8.63 7.52 -3.57
N GLU A 56 9.45 6.49 -3.61
CA GLU A 56 9.58 5.53 -2.51
C GLU A 56 10.35 6.16 -1.36
N VAL A 57 9.82 6.09 -0.14
CA VAL A 57 10.46 6.62 1.05
C VAL A 57 11.08 5.48 1.84
N ASN A 58 12.40 5.33 1.74
CA ASN A 58 13.20 4.35 2.51
C ASN A 58 13.51 4.88 3.91
N THR A 59 12.49 5.23 4.70
CA THR A 59 12.66 5.39 6.15
C THR A 59 12.43 4.04 6.80
#